data_AF-A0A527GGB9-F1
#
_entry.id   AF-A0A527GGB9-F1
#
_cell.length_a   1.000
_cell.length_b   1.000
_cell.length_c   1.000
_cell.angle_alpha   90.00
_cell.angle_beta   90.00
_cell.angle_gamma   90.00
#
_symmetry.space_group_name_H-M   'P 1'
#
loop_
_entity.id
_entity.type
_entity.pdbx_description
1 polymer ?
#
loop_
_entity_poly.entity_id
_entity_poly.type
_entity_poly.pdbx_seq_one_letter_code
_entity_poly.pdbx_strand_id
1 'polypeptide(L)'
;EAILALKRERNAVVLAHNYQTPEIFHCVADIVGDSLALAHKAVTVDADIIVVAGVHFMAETAKLLNPNKTVLIPDLRAGCS
;
A
#
# COMPACT_ATOMS: atom_id res chain seq x y z
N GLU A 1 -11.96 12.93 -0.86
CA GLU A 1 -12.26 12.79 -2.31
C GLU A 1 -11.01 12.83 -3.20
N ALA A 2 -10.10 13.81 -3.04
CA ALA A 2 -8.90 13.93 -3.90
C ALA A 2 -8.07 12.63 -4.02
N ILE A 3 -7.84 11.91 -2.92
CA ILE A 3 -7.09 10.65 -2.91
C ILE A 3 -7.77 9.58 -3.80
N LEU A 4 -9.09 9.47 -3.72
CA LEU A 4 -9.85 8.48 -4.51
C LEU A 4 -9.81 8.80 -6.00
N ALA A 5 -9.84 10.09 -6.36
CA ALA A 5 -9.72 10.53 -7.75
C ALA A 5 -8.32 10.21 -8.31
N LEU A 6 -7.25 10.60 -7.59
CA LEU A 6 -5.87 10.33 -7.99
C LEU A 6 -5.58 8.82 -8.11
N LYS A 7 -6.13 8.02 -7.20
CA LYS A 7 -5.98 6.57 -7.22
C LYS A 7 -6.50 5.96 -8.53
N ARG A 8 -7.66 6.41 -9.00
CA ARG A 8 -8.25 5.98 -10.27
C ARG A 8 -7.45 6.49 -11.46
N GLU A 9 -7.07 7.76 -11.47
CA GLU A 9 -6.30 8.38 -12.56
C GLU A 9 -4.95 7.67 -12.78
N ARG A 10 -4.31 7.26 -11.69
CA ARG A 10 -2.96 6.67 -11.71
C ARG A 10 -2.93 5.15 -11.70
N ASN A 11 -4.09 4.49 -11.80
CA ASN A 11 -4.22 3.04 -11.65
C ASN A 11 -3.45 2.53 -10.41
N ALA A 12 -3.68 3.17 -9.27
CA ALA A 12 -3.00 2.88 -8.03
C ALA A 12 -3.89 2.05 -7.08
N VAL A 13 -3.24 1.26 -6.21
CA VAL A 13 -3.91 0.54 -5.11
C VAL A 13 -3.27 0.93 -3.79
N VAL A 14 -4.09 1.10 -2.75
CA VAL A 14 -3.62 1.43 -1.39
C VAL A 14 -3.72 0.18 -0.52
N LEU A 15 -2.58 -0.32 -0.07
CA LEU A 15 -2.46 -1.40 0.90
C LEU A 15 -2.29 -0.79 2.29
N ALA A 16 -3.20 -1.07 3.22
CA ALA A 16 -3.15 -0.52 4.57
C ALA A 16 -2.99 -1.61 5.63
N HIS A 17 -2.00 -1.43 6.51
CA HIS A 17 -1.83 -2.30 7.67
C HIS A 17 -2.95 -2.09 8.70
N ASN A 18 -3.25 -3.13 9.49
CA ASN A 18 -4.23 -3.09 10.58
C ASN A 18 -4.02 -1.99 11.63
N TYR A 19 -2.84 -1.37 11.67
CA TYR A 19 -2.50 -0.31 12.63
C TYR A 19 -2.66 1.11 12.05
N GLN A 20 -3.13 1.25 10.81
CA GLN A 20 -3.38 2.55 10.22
C GLN A 20 -4.56 3.25 10.88
N THR A 21 -4.58 4.58 10.82
CA THR A 21 -5.66 5.37 11.39
C THR A 21 -6.99 5.05 10.68
N PRO A 22 -8.15 5.22 11.34
CA PRO A 22 -9.46 4.90 10.77
C PRO A 22 -9.71 5.59 9.41
N GLU A 23 -9.21 6.81 9.22
CA GLU A 23 -9.35 7.55 7.97
C GLU A 23 -8.60 6.89 6.82
N ILE A 24 -7.43 6.31 7.10
CA ILE A 24 -6.68 5.56 6.10
C ILE A 24 -7.34 4.19 5.87
N PHE A 25 -7.61 3.49 6.96
CA PHE A 25 -8.08 2.12 6.96
C PHE A 25 -9.48 1.95 6.35
N HIS A 26 -10.43 2.85 6.67
CA HIS A 26 -11.82 2.72 6.22
C HIS A 26 -12.16 3.58 4.99
N CYS A 27 -11.45 4.68 4.74
CA CYS A 27 -11.86 5.64 3.71
C CYS A 27 -11.05 5.58 2.42
N VAL A 28 -9.78 5.14 2.45
CA VAL A 28 -8.90 5.19 1.25
C VAL A 28 -8.26 3.85 0.87
N ALA A 29 -8.07 2.94 1.83
CA ALA A 29 -7.51 1.62 1.59
C ALA A 29 -8.38 0.77 0.65
N ASP A 30 -7.74 0.05 -0.27
CA ASP A 30 -8.40 -0.96 -1.12
C ASP A 30 -8.29 -2.35 -0.51
N ILE A 31 -7.13 -2.62 0.10
CA ILE A 31 -6.80 -3.90 0.70
C ILE A 31 -6.25 -3.61 2.09
N VAL A 32 -6.83 -4.30 3.07
CA VAL A 32 -6.44 -4.21 4.47
C VAL A 32 -5.98 -5.57 4.97
N GLY A 33 -5.01 -5.60 5.87
CA GLY A 33 -4.55 -6.84 6.47
C GLY A 33 -3.27 -6.69 7.30
N ASP A 34 -2.79 -7.84 7.79
CA ASP A 34 -1.47 -7.95 8.39
C ASP A 34 -0.37 -8.02 7.33
N SER A 35 0.90 -8.09 7.77
CA SER A 35 2.06 -8.12 6.88
C SER A 35 2.03 -9.26 5.85
N LEU A 36 1.58 -10.45 6.22
CA LEU A 36 1.58 -11.61 5.33
C LEU A 36 0.45 -11.50 4.30
N ALA A 37 -0.74 -11.12 4.77
CA ALA A 37 -1.89 -10.90 3.90
C ALA A 37 -1.60 -9.84 2.84
N LEU A 38 -0.99 -8.71 3.25
CA LEU A 38 -0.63 -7.64 2.33
C LEU A 38 0.45 -8.06 1.34
N ALA A 39 1.48 -8.80 1.76
CA ALA A 39 2.51 -9.32 0.86
C ALA A 39 1.91 -10.24 -0.22
N HIS A 40 1.02 -11.16 0.17
CA HIS A 40 0.34 -12.04 -0.79
C HIS A 40 -0.56 -11.26 -1.75
N LYS A 41 -1.37 -10.34 -1.23
CA LYS A 41 -2.31 -9.55 -2.03
C LYS A 41 -1.59 -8.62 -3.00
N ALA A 42 -0.44 -8.06 -2.62
CA ALA A 42 0.38 -7.21 -3.47
C ALA A 42 0.83 -7.89 -4.77
N VAL A 43 0.92 -9.22 -4.82
CA VAL A 43 1.28 -9.96 -6.05
C VAL A 43 0.09 -10.07 -7.00
N THR A 44 -1.12 -10.15 -6.46
CA THR A 44 -2.35 -10.41 -7.22
C THR A 44 -3.04 -9.15 -7.77
N VAL A 45 -2.55 -7.95 -7.42
CA VAL A 45 -3.15 -6.69 -7.91
C VAL A 45 -2.66 -6.36 -9.31
N ASP A 46 -3.57 -5.96 -10.18
CA ASP A 46 -3.26 -5.51 -11.55
C ASP A 46 -2.91 -4.01 -11.64
N ALA A 47 -2.85 -3.31 -10.51
CA ALA A 47 -2.48 -1.90 -10.43
C ALA A 47 -1.01 -1.66 -10.79
N ASP A 48 -0.73 -0.57 -11.50
CA ASP A 48 0.64 -0.15 -11.87
C ASP A 48 1.42 0.42 -10.68
N ILE A 49 0.69 1.03 -9.74
CA ILE A 49 1.23 1.69 -8.56
C ILE A 49 0.66 1.06 -7.29
N ILE A 50 1.54 0.70 -6.37
CA ILE A 50 1.18 0.20 -5.04
C ILE A 50 1.61 1.25 -4.01
N VAL A 51 0.65 1.81 -3.29
CA VAL A 51 0.91 2.70 -2.15
C VAL A 51 0.77 1.87 -0.87
N VAL A 52 1.86 1.76 -0.12
CA VAL A 52 1.90 0.99 1.12
C VAL A 52 1.73 1.94 2.31
N ALA A 53 0.52 1.95 2.88
CA ALA A 53 0.23 2.58 4.16
C ALA A 53 0.65 1.62 5.30
N GLY A 54 1.95 1.57 5.53
CA GLY A 54 2.62 0.71 6.50
C GLY A 54 4.02 1.23 6.80
N VAL A 55 4.90 0.32 7.20
CA VAL A 55 6.30 0.63 7.51
C VAL A 55 7.24 0.21 6.37
N HIS A 56 8.48 0.69 6.41
CA HIS A 56 9.48 0.61 5.35
C HIS A 56 9.70 -0.82 4.83
N PHE A 57 9.88 -1.80 5.71
CA PHE A 57 10.12 -3.19 5.30
C PHE A 57 8.96 -3.78 4.49
N MET A 58 7.72 -3.36 4.78
CA MET A 58 6.53 -3.83 4.05
C MET A 58 6.52 -3.29 2.62
N ALA A 59 6.94 -2.02 2.45
CA ALA A 59 7.08 -1.41 1.13
C ALA A 59 8.22 -2.07 0.33
N GLU A 60 9.36 -2.35 0.96
CA GLU A 60 10.45 -3.10 0.33
C GLU A 60 10.01 -4.51 -0.09
N THR A 61 9.27 -5.21 0.78
CA THR A 61 8.71 -6.54 0.47
C THR A 61 7.79 -6.48 -0.74
N ALA A 62 6.89 -5.49 -0.79
CA ALA A 62 6.00 -5.29 -1.93
C ALA A 62 6.78 -5.00 -3.23
N LYS A 63 7.89 -4.24 -3.16
CA LYS A 63 8.74 -3.94 -4.31
C LYS A 63 9.56 -5.15 -4.77
N LEU A 64 10.07 -5.95 -3.86
CA LEU A 64 10.75 -7.21 -4.17
C LEU A 64 9.83 -8.19 -4.91
N LEU A 65 8.58 -8.30 -4.45
CA LEU A 65 7.58 -9.17 -5.08
C LEU A 65 7.04 -8.60 -6.41
N ASN A 66 7.13 -7.28 -6.62
CA ASN A 66 6.62 -6.60 -7.81
C ASN A 66 7.71 -5.70 -8.44
N PRO A 67 8.78 -6.28 -9.02
CA PRO A 67 9.94 -5.52 -9.49
C PRO A 67 9.59 -4.48 -10.55
N ASN A 68 8.58 -4.76 -11.39
CA ASN A 68 8.14 -3.89 -12.49
C ASN A 68 7.11 -2.83 -12.06
N LYS A 69 6.48 -2.97 -10.89
CA LYS A 69 5.48 -2.00 -10.41
C LYS A 69 6.13 -0.87 -9.64
N THR A 70 5.49 0.30 -9.63
CA THR A 70 5.94 1.41 -8.78
C THR A 70 5.41 1.18 -7.37
N VAL A 71 6.30 1.20 -6.37
CA VAL A 71 5.90 1.07 -4.96
C VAL A 71 6.24 2.35 -4.22
N LEU A 72 5.26 2.92 -3.52
CA LEU A 72 5.38 4.19 -2.81
C LEU A 72 5.07 3.98 -1.32
N ILE A 73 5.83 4.66 -0.47
CA ILE A 73 5.55 4.78 0.96
C ILE A 73 5.34 6.27 1.29
N PRO A 74 4.25 6.65 2.01
CA PRO A 74 3.96 8.05 2.28
C PRO A 74 4.96 8.76 3.20
N ASP A 75 5.57 8.05 4.15
CA ASP A 75 6.62 8.58 5.04
C ASP A 75 7.80 7.60 5.08
N LEU A 76 8.98 8.05 4.63
CA LEU A 76 10.21 7.25 4.65
C LEU A 76 10.72 6.96 6.07
N ARG A 77 10.26 7.72 7.08
CA ARG A 77 10.60 7.51 8.49
C ARG A 77 9.70 6.50 9.18
N ALA A 78 8.68 5.96 8.50
CA ALA A 78 7.84 4.90 9.02
C ALA A 78 8.65 3.59 9.16
N GLY A 79 9.44 3.49 10.22
CA GLY A 79 10.25 2.31 10.54
C GLY A 79 9.55 1.35 11.50
N CYS A 80 10.19 0.21 11.72
CA CYS A 80 9.84 -0.74 12.79
C CYS A 80 10.99 -0.73 13.81
N SER A 81 10.68 -0.64 15.10
CA SER A 81 11.63 -0.64 16.23
C SER A 81 11.26 -1.67 17.27
#